data_AF-A0A978VAT5-F1
#
_entry.id   AF-A0A978VAT5-F1
#
_cell.length_a   1.000
_cell.length_b   1.000
_cell.length_c   1.000
_cell.angle_alpha   90.00
_cell.angle_beta   90.00
_cell.angle_gamma   90.00
#
_symmetry.space_group_name_H-M   'P 1'
#
loop_
_entity.id
_entity.type
_entity.pdbx_description
1 polymer ?
#
loop_
_entity_poly.entity_id
_entity_poly.type
_entity_poly.pdbx_seq_one_letter_code
_entity_poly.pdbx_strand_id
1 'polypeptide(L)'
;MQLNAQGDNRYRNSGQALEFKRDNRYRNSGQALEFKLLNNHSCRAFKKGLEIQLQAAPSQDEFMYNNHQVKKAKLISQMKDTILKKYGNAVVVEEELPRELLLDQSEIEVEYDRAGRFIKAQF
;
A
#
# COMPACT_ATOMS: atom_id res chain seq x y z
N MET A 1 17.71 -0.67 46.27
CA MET A 1 17.96 -1.44 45.04
C MET A 1 18.22 -0.46 43.91
N GLN A 2 19.43 -0.42 43.35
CA GLN A 2 19.75 0.39 42.17
C GLN A 2 19.50 -0.47 40.92
N LEU A 3 18.58 -0.03 40.05
CA LEU A 3 18.28 -0.68 38.77
C LEU A 3 19.32 -0.25 37.73
N ASN A 4 20.17 -1.17 37.29
CA ASN A 4 21.21 -0.91 36.30
C ASN A 4 20.63 -0.99 34.87
N ALA A 5 20.21 0.14 34.31
CA ALA A 5 19.79 0.22 32.90
C ALA A 5 21.03 0.25 31.98
N GLN A 6 21.42 -0.89 31.42
CA GLN A 6 22.61 -0.98 30.58
C GLN A 6 22.28 -0.57 29.12
N GLY A 7 22.53 0.69 28.76
CA GLY A 7 22.09 1.28 27.48
C GLY A 7 22.72 0.72 26.19
N ASP A 8 23.96 0.23 26.19
CA ASP A 8 24.67 -0.10 24.93
C ASP A 8 25.47 -1.41 24.91
N ASN A 9 25.13 -2.38 24.05
CA ASN A 9 25.70 -3.74 24.07
C ASN A 9 27.21 -3.74 23.80
N ARG A 10 28.02 -4.03 24.82
CA ARG A 10 29.50 -4.13 24.70
C ARG A 10 29.95 -5.24 23.74
N TYR A 11 29.05 -6.15 23.39
CA TYR A 11 29.30 -7.26 22.46
C TYR A 11 28.81 -6.99 21.03
N ARG A 12 28.59 -5.73 20.63
CA ARG A 12 28.05 -5.34 19.31
C ARG A 12 28.75 -6.00 18.10
N ASN A 13 30.02 -6.39 18.24
CA ASN A 13 30.83 -6.98 17.18
C ASN A 13 31.17 -8.48 17.36
N SER A 14 30.63 -9.17 18.38
CA SER A 14 30.85 -10.62 18.56
C SER A 14 29.55 -11.40 18.34
N GLY A 15 29.64 -12.63 17.81
CA GLY A 15 28.48 -13.50 17.55
C GLY A 15 27.61 -13.82 18.79
N GLN A 16 28.12 -13.53 20.00
CA GLN A 16 27.40 -13.58 21.28
C GLN A 16 26.39 -12.43 21.48
N ALA A 17 26.34 -11.46 20.56
CA ALA A 17 25.43 -10.32 20.63
C ALA A 17 23.95 -10.71 20.59
N LEU A 18 23.59 -11.86 20.01
CA LEU A 18 22.18 -12.25 19.83
C LEU A 18 21.49 -12.59 21.16
N GLU A 19 22.22 -13.25 22.06
CA GLU A 19 21.74 -13.69 23.37
C GLU A 19 21.61 -12.48 24.32
N PHE A 20 22.60 -11.57 24.32
CA PHE A 20 22.65 -10.35 25.14
C PHE A 20 22.29 -9.05 24.39
N LYS A 21 21.39 -9.11 23.40
CA LYS A 21 20.77 -7.86 22.92
C LYS A 21 19.92 -7.32 24.09
N ARG A 22 20.42 -6.28 24.75
CA ARG A 22 19.92 -5.70 26.01
C ARG A 22 18.46 -5.24 25.96
N ASP A 23 17.96 -4.77 27.10
CA ASP A 23 16.58 -4.26 27.31
C ASP A 23 16.15 -3.18 26.29
N ASN A 24 17.09 -2.49 25.66
CA ASN A 24 16.81 -1.56 24.56
C ASN A 24 16.08 -2.18 23.37
N ARG A 25 16.16 -3.51 23.17
CA ARG A 25 15.34 -4.21 22.17
C ARG A 25 13.86 -3.91 22.33
N TYR A 26 13.38 -3.83 23.57
CA TYR A 26 11.95 -3.76 23.85
C TYR A 26 11.38 -2.33 23.74
N ARG A 27 12.25 -1.32 23.65
CA ARG A 27 11.83 0.10 23.57
C ARG A 27 10.96 0.44 22.37
N ASN A 28 11.11 -0.29 21.28
CA ASN A 28 10.36 -0.08 20.03
C ASN A 28 9.40 -1.23 19.71
N SER A 29 9.02 -2.04 20.71
CA SER A 29 8.13 -3.19 20.51
C SER A 29 6.90 -3.13 21.40
N GLY A 30 5.85 -3.87 21.04
CA GLY A 30 4.61 -3.98 21.81
C GLY A 30 3.87 -2.65 21.95
N GLN A 31 3.24 -2.45 23.10
CA GLN A 31 2.43 -1.26 23.41
C GLN A 31 3.23 0.06 23.38
N ALA A 32 4.54 0.01 23.62
CA ALA A 32 5.39 1.20 23.51
C ALA A 32 5.43 1.76 22.09
N LEU A 33 5.38 0.89 21.08
CA LEU A 33 5.29 1.31 19.68
C LEU A 33 3.93 1.94 19.38
N GLU A 34 2.84 1.35 19.86
CA GLU A 34 1.48 1.86 19.68
C GLU A 34 1.32 3.26 20.31
N PHE A 35 1.78 3.42 21.55
CA PHE A 35 1.79 4.71 22.24
C PHE A 35 2.61 5.76 21.49
N LYS A 36 3.77 5.38 20.93
CA LYS A 36 4.60 6.27 20.11
C LYS A 36 3.87 6.71 18.83
N LEU A 37 3.13 5.81 18.17
CA LEU A 37 2.34 6.14 16.99
C LEU A 37 1.19 7.10 17.32
N LEU A 38 0.50 6.87 18.44
CA LEU A 38 -0.55 7.74 18.95
C LEU A 38 -0.03 9.15 19.26
N ASN A 39 1.12 9.25 19.94
CA ASN A 39 1.76 10.54 20.23
C ASN A 39 2.15 11.29 18.94
N ASN A 40 2.70 10.58 17.95
CA ASN A 40 3.01 11.18 16.64
C ASN A 40 1.74 11.68 15.93
N HIS A 41 0.62 10.97 16.03
CA HIS A 41 -0.66 11.42 15.48
C HIS A 41 -1.13 12.71 16.16
N SER A 42 -1.12 12.75 17.49
CA SER A 42 -1.47 13.93 18.30
C SER A 42 -0.65 15.17 17.89
N CYS A 43 0.70 15.04 17.81
CA CYS A 43 1.56 16.13 17.35
C CYS A 43 1.28 16.59 15.91
N ARG A 44 0.94 15.66 15.00
CA ARG A 44 0.59 15.99 13.61
C ARG A 44 -0.76 16.69 13.53
N ALA A 45 -1.73 16.29 14.36
CA ALA A 45 -3.05 16.92 14.43
C ALA A 45 -2.94 18.34 15.00
N PHE A 46 -2.14 18.52 16.05
CA PHE A 46 -1.84 19.84 16.62
C PHE A 46 -1.27 20.81 15.58
N LYS A 47 -0.33 20.34 14.75
CA LYS A 47 0.21 21.14 13.62
C LYS A 47 -0.83 21.53 12.58
N LYS A 48 -1.93 20.77 12.46
CA LYS A 48 -3.06 21.09 11.56
C LYS A 48 -4.10 22.01 12.22
N GLY A 49 -3.89 22.42 13.47
CA GLY A 49 -4.82 23.26 14.23
C GLY A 49 -5.90 22.49 15.00
N LEU A 50 -5.81 21.16 15.07
CA LEU A 50 -6.70 20.35 15.91
C LEU A 50 -6.13 20.30 17.33
N GLU A 51 -6.91 20.70 18.32
CA GLU A 51 -6.53 20.60 19.73
C GLU A 51 -6.75 19.17 20.23
N ILE A 52 -5.74 18.34 20.00
CA ILE A 52 -5.67 16.93 20.39
C ILE A 52 -4.40 16.82 21.25
N GLN A 53 -4.53 16.32 22.48
CA GLN A 53 -3.45 16.30 23.46
C GLN A 53 -3.49 15.00 24.25
N LEU A 54 -2.49 14.15 24.01
CA LEU A 54 -2.41 12.81 24.59
C LEU A 54 -2.33 12.83 26.12
N GLN A 55 -1.67 13.86 26.69
CA GLN A 55 -1.51 14.01 28.13
C GLN A 55 -2.77 14.55 28.81
N ALA A 56 -3.61 15.32 28.09
CA ALA A 56 -4.82 15.93 28.65
C ALA A 56 -6.04 15.02 28.49
N ALA A 57 -6.19 14.40 27.32
CA ALA A 57 -7.36 13.59 26.97
C ALA A 57 -6.97 12.30 26.21
N PRO A 58 -6.36 11.31 26.89
CA PRO A 58 -5.84 10.10 26.24
C PRO A 58 -6.92 9.27 25.55
N SER A 59 -8.12 9.16 26.13
CA SER A 59 -9.24 8.41 25.55
C SER A 59 -9.78 9.06 24.28
N GLN A 60 -9.82 10.39 24.24
CA GLN A 60 -10.20 11.15 23.05
C GLN A 60 -9.17 10.95 21.93
N ASP A 61 -7.89 11.08 22.25
CA ASP A 61 -6.79 10.86 21.31
C ASP A 61 -6.83 9.46 20.71
N GLU A 62 -7.05 8.44 21.54
CA GLU A 62 -7.17 7.04 21.11
C GLU A 62 -8.36 6.83 20.16
N PHE A 63 -9.54 7.36 20.52
CA PHE A 63 -10.72 7.31 19.66
C PHE A 63 -10.47 7.98 18.30
N MET A 64 -9.84 9.16 18.30
CA MET A 64 -9.49 9.88 17.07
C MET A 64 -8.46 9.13 16.23
N TYR A 65 -7.48 8.49 16.86
CA TYR A 65 -6.48 7.67 16.19
C TYR A 65 -7.12 6.45 15.53
N ASN A 66 -8.00 5.73 16.22
CA ASN A 66 -8.73 4.59 15.65
C ASN A 66 -9.56 5.01 14.42
N ASN A 67 -10.27 6.13 14.52
CA ASN A 67 -11.01 6.71 13.39
C ASN A 67 -10.08 7.10 12.23
N HIS A 68 -8.90 7.65 12.52
CA HIS A 68 -7.89 7.97 11.52
C HIS A 68 -7.40 6.72 10.79
N GLN A 69 -7.17 5.61 11.49
CA GLN A 69 -6.73 4.35 10.88
C GLN A 69 -7.77 3.79 9.91
N VAL A 70 -9.06 3.80 10.29
CA VAL A 70 -10.17 3.38 9.42
C VAL A 70 -10.26 4.27 8.18
N LYS A 71 -10.19 5.60 8.35
CA LYS A 71 -10.21 6.57 7.23
C LYS A 71 -9.01 6.38 6.30
N LYS A 72 -7.83 6.11 6.84
CA LYS A 72 -6.61 5.84 6.06
C LYS A 72 -6.76 4.57 5.21
N ALA A 73 -7.31 3.49 5.78
CA ALA A 73 -7.55 2.26 5.04
C ALA A 73 -8.56 2.47 3.89
N LYS A 74 -9.67 3.17 4.17
CA LYS A 74 -10.66 3.53 3.14
C LYS A 74 -10.05 4.37 2.02
N LEU A 75 -9.21 5.36 2.36
CA LEU A 75 -8.53 6.21 1.38
C LEU A 75 -7.59 5.40 0.49
N ILE A 76 -6.83 4.45 1.05
CA ILE A 76 -5.95 3.57 0.27
C ILE A 76 -6.78 2.72 -0.72
N SER A 77 -7.91 2.16 -0.29
CA SER A 77 -8.81 1.42 -1.17
C SER A 77 -9.32 2.29 -2.32
N GLN A 78 -9.85 3.47 -2.00
CA GLN A 78 -10.35 4.42 -3.01
C GLN A 78 -9.26 4.85 -3.99
N MET A 79 -8.03 5.03 -3.51
CA MET A 79 -6.90 5.38 -4.37
C MET A 79 -6.55 4.24 -5.32
N LYS A 80 -6.55 2.99 -4.83
CA LYS A 80 -6.40 1.81 -5.70
C LYS A 80 -7.48 1.75 -6.77
N ASP A 81 -8.75 1.91 -6.39
CA ASP A 81 -9.88 1.89 -7.34
C ASP A 81 -9.77 3.01 -8.36
N THR A 82 -9.34 4.20 -7.93
CA THR A 82 -9.17 5.36 -8.83
C THR A 82 -8.03 5.12 -9.82
N ILE A 83 -6.92 4.54 -9.37
CA ILE A 83 -5.79 4.16 -10.24
C ILE A 83 -6.24 3.09 -11.23
N LEU A 84 -6.95 2.05 -10.77
CA LEU A 84 -7.49 1.00 -11.63
C LEU A 84 -8.51 1.55 -12.63
N LYS A 85 -9.35 2.52 -12.28
CA LYS A 85 -10.27 3.15 -13.24
C LYS A 85 -9.54 3.98 -14.30
N LYS A 86 -8.50 4.73 -13.89
CA LYS A 86 -7.74 5.61 -14.79
C LYS A 86 -6.81 4.84 -15.73
N TYR A 87 -6.23 3.74 -15.26
CA TYR A 87 -5.19 3.00 -15.98
C TYR A 87 -5.54 1.54 -16.28
N GLY A 88 -6.49 0.94 -15.55
CA GLY A 88 -6.93 -0.44 -15.76
C GLY A 88 -7.86 -0.61 -16.97
N ASN A 89 -8.49 0.47 -17.46
CA ASN A 89 -9.21 0.44 -18.74
C ASN A 89 -8.28 0.28 -19.97
N ALA A 90 -6.95 0.34 -19.80
CA ALA A 90 -6.02 0.00 -20.87
C ALA A 90 -5.83 -1.53 -21.02
N VAL A 91 -6.26 -2.33 -20.05
CA VAL A 91 -6.10 -3.79 -20.03
C VAL A 91 -7.43 -4.52 -20.18
N VAL A 92 -8.58 -3.88 -19.91
CA VAL A 92 -9.91 -4.37 -20.33
C VAL A 92 -10.10 -4.14 -21.84
N VAL A 93 -9.12 -4.62 -22.61
CA VAL A 93 -9.32 -5.09 -23.97
C VAL A 93 -9.52 -6.61 -23.87
N GLU A 94 -10.42 -7.02 -22.98
CA GLU A 94 -11.02 -8.36 -22.97
C GLU A 94 -12.27 -8.43 -23.85
N GLU A 95 -12.76 -7.29 -24.36
CA GLU A 95 -13.34 -7.32 -25.70
C GLU A 95 -12.17 -7.60 -26.64
N GLU A 96 -12.12 -8.80 -27.23
CA GLU A 96 -11.09 -9.26 -28.17
C GLU A 96 -10.47 -8.06 -28.89
N LEU A 97 -9.21 -7.73 -28.55
CA LEU A 97 -8.39 -6.83 -29.37
C LEU A 97 -8.71 -7.17 -30.83
N PRO A 98 -9.19 -6.21 -31.65
CA PRO A 98 -9.58 -6.52 -33.01
C PRO A 98 -8.43 -7.30 -33.63
N ARG A 99 -8.73 -8.44 -34.24
CA ARG A 99 -7.72 -9.42 -34.67
C ARG A 99 -6.67 -8.80 -35.60
N GLU A 100 -7.04 -7.71 -36.27
CA GLU A 100 -6.18 -6.79 -37.02
C GLU A 100 -5.02 -6.21 -36.20
N LEU A 101 -5.26 -5.81 -34.94
CA LEU A 101 -4.23 -5.31 -34.02
C LEU A 101 -3.38 -6.45 -33.43
N LEU A 102 -3.92 -7.68 -33.40
CA LEU A 102 -3.20 -8.88 -32.94
C LEU A 102 -2.30 -9.46 -34.04
N LEU A 103 -2.73 -9.40 -35.29
CA LEU A 103 -2.02 -9.93 -36.47
C LEU A 103 -1.23 -8.85 -37.22
N ASP A 104 -1.42 -7.56 -36.89
CA ASP A 104 -0.86 -6.39 -37.61
C ASP A 104 -1.25 -6.34 -39.10
N GLN A 105 -2.28 -7.09 -39.49
CA GLN A 105 -2.77 -7.22 -40.85
C GLN A 105 -4.09 -6.46 -40.99
N SER A 106 -4.12 -5.50 -41.93
CA SER A 106 -5.31 -4.70 -42.24
C SER A 106 -5.99 -5.09 -43.56
N GLU A 107 -5.41 -6.05 -44.30
CA GLU A 107 -5.89 -6.46 -45.61
C GLU A 107 -6.74 -7.73 -45.50
N ILE A 108 -7.88 -7.74 -46.19
CA ILE A 108 -8.78 -8.90 -46.27
C ILE A 108 -8.68 -9.44 -47.70
N GLU A 109 -8.16 -10.66 -47.84
CA GLU A 109 -8.09 -11.32 -49.14
C GLU A 109 -9.43 -12.02 -49.44
N VAL A 110 -10.03 -11.69 -50.59
CA VAL A 110 -11.29 -12.28 -51.04
C VAL A 110 -11.09 -12.98 -52.37
N GLU A 111 -11.31 -14.29 -52.37
CA GLU A 111 -11.23 -15.12 -53.58
C GLU A 111 -12.61 -15.25 -54.24
N TYR A 112 -12.66 -14.94 -55.53
CA TYR A 112 -13.84 -15.11 -56.37
C TYR A 112 -13.63 -16.23 -57.37
N ASP A 113 -14.69 -17.00 -57.62
CA ASP A 113 -14.75 -17.96 -58.71
C ASP A 113 -14.68 -17.25 -60.07
N ARG A 114 -14.32 -17.96 -61.14
CA ARG A 114 -14.33 -17.45 -62.52
C ARG A 114 -15.72 -16.92 -62.95
N ALA A 115 -16.78 -17.39 -62.28
CA ALA A 115 -18.16 -16.93 -62.44
C ALA A 115 -18.54 -15.74 -61.53
N GLY A 116 -17.58 -15.16 -60.79
CA GLY A 116 -17.79 -14.03 -59.87
C GLY A 116 -18.47 -14.41 -58.55
N ARG A 117 -18.49 -15.69 -58.17
CA ARG A 117 -19.12 -16.18 -56.93
C ARG A 117 -18.12 -16.15 -55.78
N PHE A 118 -18.58 -15.77 -54.59
CA PHE A 118 -17.74 -15.72 -53.38
C PHE A 118 -17.35 -17.13 -52.93
N ILE A 119 -16.05 -17.41 -52.79
CA ILE A 119 -15.54 -18.71 -52.35
C ILE A 119 -15.05 -18.64 -50.91
N LYS A 120 -14.18 -17.67 -50.59
CA LYS A 120 -13.58 -17.54 -49.27
C LYS A 120 -13.12 -16.11 -49.02
N ALA A 121 -13.31 -15.66 -47.79
CA ALA A 121 -12.59 -14.52 -47.24
C ALA A 121 -11.62 -15.06 -46.20
N GLN A 122 -10.34 -14.66 -46.31
CA GLN A 122 -9.33 -14.98 -45.32
C GLN A 122 -8.82 -13.68 -44.69
N PHE A 123 -8.76 -13.69 -43.37
CA PHE A 123 -8.12 -12.68 -42.53
C PHE A 123 -6.75 -13.21 -42.09
#